data_AF-F7V4Y9-F1
#
_entry.id   AF-F7V4Y9-F1
#
_cell.length_a   1.000
_cell.length_b   1.000
_cell.length_c   1.000
_cell.angle_alpha   90.00
_cell.angle_beta   90.00
_cell.angle_gamma   90.00
#
_symmetry.space_group_name_H-M   'P 1'
#
loop_
_entity.id
_entity.type
_entity.pdbx_description
1 polymer ?
#
loop_
_entity_poly.entity_id
_entity_poly.type
_entity_poly.pdbx_seq_one_letter_code
_entity_poly.pdbx_strand_id
1 'polypeptide(L)'
;MEDTYQNDIVVHNYGDLVETGGMKDKVAAPAEEDLRALSAEQVLGCIVWHFRRDHFDNGSLIHSGIAEGHMLRILKVYYEKEVN
;
A
#
# COMPACT_ATOMS: atom_id res chain seq x y z
N MET A 1 20.83 -1.33 3.41
CA MET A 1 19.59 -0.65 2.99
C MET A 1 19.69 -0.21 1.53
N GLU A 2 20.78 0.43 1.09
CA GLU A 2 20.99 0.77 -0.33
C GLU A 2 20.89 -0.43 -1.28
N ASP A 3 21.44 -1.59 -0.92
CA ASP A 3 21.37 -2.79 -1.77
C ASP A 3 19.95 -3.27 -2.06
N THR A 4 19.01 -3.17 -1.11
CA THR A 4 17.60 -3.54 -1.33
C THR A 4 16.87 -2.58 -2.28
N TYR A 5 17.31 -1.32 -2.36
CA TYR A 5 16.76 -0.33 -3.27
C TYR A 5 17.37 -0.38 -4.68
N GLN A 6 18.55 -1.00 -4.84
CA GLN A 6 19.20 -1.12 -6.15
C GLN A 6 18.85 -2.43 -6.87
N ASN A 7 18.28 -3.40 -6.15
CA ASN A 7 17.97 -4.73 -6.69
C ASN A 7 16.47 -4.91 -7.06
N ASP A 8 15.69 -3.83 -7.23
CA ASP A 8 14.24 -3.87 -7.49
C ASP A 8 13.42 -4.69 -6.46
N ILE A 9 13.98 -4.92 -5.26
CA ILE A 9 13.29 -5.66 -4.20
C ILE A 9 12.17 -4.81 -3.57
N VAL A 10 12.17 -3.50 -3.79
CA VAL A 10 11.22 -2.56 -3.19
C VAL A 10 10.56 -1.71 -4.29
N VAL A 11 9.24 -1.55 -4.23
CA VAL A 11 8.53 -0.64 -5.15
C VAL A 11 8.94 0.81 -4.86
N HIS A 12 9.78 1.39 -5.73
CA HIS A 12 10.33 2.74 -5.56
C HIS A 12 9.36 3.85 -5.95
N ASN A 13 8.52 3.59 -6.95
CA ASN A 13 7.53 4.50 -7.50
C ASN A 13 6.17 4.41 -6.78
N TYR A 14 6.13 3.94 -5.52
CA TYR A 14 4.88 3.78 -4.77
C TYR A 14 4.08 5.09 -4.65
N GLY A 15 4.77 6.24 -4.61
CA GLY A 15 4.13 7.57 -4.62
C GLY A 15 3.34 7.81 -5.91
N ASP A 16 3.94 7.56 -7.07
CA ASP A 16 3.30 7.71 -8.38
C ASP A 16 2.16 6.71 -8.55
N LEU A 17 2.33 5.48 -8.08
CA LEU A 17 1.29 4.45 -8.10
C LEU A 17 0.07 4.85 -7.26
N VAL A 18 0.29 5.40 -6.06
CA VAL A 18 -0.78 5.94 -5.20
C VAL A 18 -1.45 7.16 -5.83
N GLU A 19 -0.68 8.05 -6.47
CA GLU A 19 -1.22 9.26 -7.09
C GLU A 19 -2.02 8.97 -8.36
N THR A 20 -1.48 8.17 -9.28
CA THR A 20 -2.17 7.77 -10.52
C THR A 20 -3.37 6.87 -10.26
N GLY A 21 -3.38 6.13 -9.15
CA GLY A 21 -4.54 5.38 -8.66
C GLY A 21 -5.60 6.24 -7.96
N GLY A 22 -5.38 7.54 -7.78
CA GLY A 22 -6.32 8.43 -7.07
C GLY A 22 -6.43 8.15 -5.56
N MET A 23 -5.39 7.56 -4.96
CA MET A 23 -5.37 7.12 -3.56
C MET A 23 -4.66 8.06 -2.60
N LYS A 24 -4.08 9.17 -3.08
CA LYS A 24 -3.26 10.11 -2.29
C LYS A 24 -3.86 10.46 -0.92
N ASP A 25 -5.16 10.76 -0.88
CA ASP A 25 -5.86 11.16 0.35
C ASP A 25 -6.67 10.00 1.00
N LYS A 26 -6.71 8.85 0.34
CA LYS A 26 -7.53 7.69 0.72
C LYS A 26 -6.71 6.51 1.25
N VAL A 27 -5.43 6.45 0.90
CA VAL A 27 -4.54 5.31 1.18
C VAL A 27 -4.44 5.02 2.67
N ALA A 28 -4.54 6.04 3.53
CA ALA A 28 -4.52 5.89 4.98
C ALA A 28 -5.72 5.11 5.55
N ALA A 29 -6.88 5.20 4.91
CA ALA A 29 -8.14 4.55 5.32
C ALA A 29 -8.96 4.14 4.08
N PRO A 30 -8.49 3.14 3.32
CA PRO A 30 -9.05 2.83 2.01
C PRO A 30 -10.37 2.06 2.11
N ALA A 31 -11.33 2.43 1.26
CA ALA A 31 -12.50 1.63 1.01
C ALA A 31 -12.19 0.46 0.06
N GLU A 32 -12.96 -0.63 0.14
CA GLU A 32 -12.74 -1.80 -0.71
C GLU A 32 -13.00 -1.48 -2.18
N GLU A 33 -13.99 -0.62 -2.45
CA GLU A 33 -14.35 -0.17 -3.80
C GLU A 33 -13.22 0.60 -4.48
N ASP A 34 -12.57 1.52 -3.75
CA ASP A 34 -11.40 2.26 -4.26
C ASP A 34 -10.27 1.30 -4.63
N LEU A 35 -9.97 0.32 -3.77
CA LEU A 35 -8.91 -0.67 -4.01
C LEU A 35 -9.21 -1.60 -5.19
N ARG A 36 -10.48 -1.98 -5.39
CA ARG A 36 -10.88 -2.86 -6.50
C ARG A 36 -10.68 -2.21 -7.86
N ALA A 37 -10.79 -0.89 -7.95
CA ALA A 37 -10.57 -0.13 -9.19
C ALA A 37 -9.08 -0.02 -9.61
N LEU A 38 -8.15 -0.33 -8.71
CA LEU A 38 -6.70 -0.24 -8.96
C LEU A 38 -6.15 -1.45 -9.73
N SER A 39 -5.00 -1.29 -10.38
CA SER A 39 -4.18 -2.42 -10.83
C SER A 39 -3.50 -3.13 -9.65
N ALA A 40 -3.00 -4.36 -9.85
CA ALA A 40 -2.24 -5.07 -8.81
C ALA A 40 -1.03 -4.27 -8.33
N GLU A 41 -0.29 -3.66 -9.27
CA GLU A 41 0.87 -2.81 -9.00
C GLU A 41 0.49 -1.57 -8.16
N GLN A 42 -0.65 -0.94 -8.45
CA GLN A 42 -1.15 0.20 -7.67
C GLN A 42 -1.57 -0.21 -6.25
N VAL A 43 -2.16 -1.40 -6.07
CA VAL A 43 -2.44 -1.94 -4.73
C VAL A 43 -1.14 -2.22 -3.98
N LEU A 44 -0.12 -2.75 -4.65
CA LEU A 44 1.21 -2.94 -4.07
C LEU A 44 1.85 -1.61 -3.63
N GLY A 45 1.68 -0.55 -4.42
CA GLY A 45 2.06 0.82 -4.03
C GLY A 45 1.39 1.28 -2.73
N CYS A 46 0.10 0.96 -2.53
CA CYS A 46 -0.61 1.27 -1.28
C CYS A 46 -0.05 0.49 -0.07
N ILE A 47 0.35 -0.77 -0.26
CA ILE A 47 1.02 -1.58 0.77
C ILE A 47 2.34 -0.92 1.19
N VAL A 48 3.17 -0.57 0.21
CA VAL A 48 4.48 0.05 0.46
C VAL A 48 4.32 1.41 1.13
N TRP A 49 3.31 2.20 0.76
CA TRP A 49 3.02 3.47 1.41
C TRP A 49 2.80 3.31 2.92
N HIS A 50 2.03 2.30 3.33
CA HIS A 50 1.75 2.01 4.74
C HIS A 50 2.99 1.60 5.53
N PHE A 51 3.81 0.70 4.98
CA PHE A 51 5.08 0.31 5.62
C PHE A 51 6.09 1.47 5.68
N ARG A 52 6.13 2.33 4.65
CA ARG A 52 6.97 3.53 4.66
C ARG A 52 6.51 4.53 5.72
N ARG A 53 5.21 4.79 5.81
CA ARG A 53 4.66 5.66 6.85
C ARG A 53 5.01 5.12 8.24
N ASP A 54 4.86 3.82 8.48
CA ASP A 54 5.21 3.21 9.78
C ASP A 54 6.67 3.44 10.17
N HIS A 55 7.58 3.29 9.20
CA HIS A 55 9.00 3.53 9.39
C HIS A 55 9.32 4.98 9.80
N PHE A 56 8.52 5.96 9.35
CA PHE A 56 8.70 7.37 9.67
C PHE A 56 7.88 7.84 10.88
N ASP A 57 6.90 7.07 11.35
CA ASP A 57 5.83 7.56 12.25
C ASP A 57 5.63 6.69 13.51
N ASN A 58 6.72 6.15 14.08
CA ASN A 58 6.77 5.48 15.39
C ASN A 58 5.63 4.45 15.67
N GLY A 59 5.19 3.68 14.67
CA GLY A 59 4.21 2.60 14.86
C GLY A 59 2.75 2.93 14.53
N SER A 60 2.46 4.01 13.77
CA SER A 60 1.09 4.38 13.39
C SER A 60 0.37 3.33 12.53
N LEU A 61 1.11 2.44 11.84
CA LEU A 61 0.55 1.33 11.07
C LEU A 61 -0.15 0.30 11.95
N ILE A 62 0.45 -0.03 13.09
CA ILE A 62 -0.11 -1.04 14.00
C ILE A 62 -1.38 -0.49 14.64
N HIS A 63 -1.34 0.76 15.10
CA HIS A 63 -2.45 1.37 15.82
C HIS A 63 -3.66 1.67 14.92
N SER A 64 -3.46 2.20 13.71
CA SER A 64 -4.57 2.61 12.81
C SER A 64 -4.75 1.70 11.60
N GLY A 65 -3.66 1.30 10.94
CA GLY A 65 -3.73 0.48 9.73
C GLY A 65 -4.19 -0.96 9.98
N ILE A 66 -3.65 -1.62 11.00
CA ILE A 66 -3.99 -3.02 11.33
C ILE A 66 -5.26 -3.09 12.18
N ALA A 67 -5.34 -2.32 13.26
CA ALA A 67 -6.48 -2.40 14.18
C ALA A 67 -7.82 -2.07 13.53
N GLU A 68 -7.86 -1.13 12.58
CA GLU A 68 -9.07 -0.76 11.84
C GLU A 68 -9.28 -1.62 10.58
N GLY A 69 -8.39 -2.58 10.31
CA GLY A 69 -8.50 -3.54 9.21
C GLY A 69 -8.12 -3.00 7.83
N HIS A 70 -7.55 -1.81 7.73
CA HIS A 70 -7.12 -1.21 6.46
C HIS A 70 -6.08 -2.06 5.75
N MET A 71 -5.05 -2.51 6.47
CA MET A 71 -4.01 -3.38 5.89
C MET A 71 -4.56 -4.73 5.44
N LEU A 72 -5.47 -5.32 6.21
CA LEU A 72 -6.17 -6.56 5.83
C LEU A 72 -6.94 -6.39 4.52
N ARG A 73 -7.62 -5.26 4.35
CA ARG A 73 -8.38 -4.97 3.13
C ARG A 73 -7.48 -4.80 1.92
N ILE A 74 -6.37 -4.08 2.05
CA ILE A 74 -5.40 -3.90 0.96
C ILE A 74 -4.78 -5.26 0.57
N LEU A 75 -4.33 -6.05 1.54
CA LEU A 75 -3.72 -7.36 1.29
C LEU A 75 -4.70 -8.36 0.65
N LYS A 76 -5.97 -8.36 1.09
CA LYS A 76 -7.03 -9.16 0.47
C LYS A 76 -7.19 -8.83 -1.01
N VAL A 77 -7.32 -7.55 -1.35
CA VAL A 77 -7.51 -7.12 -2.74
C VAL A 77 -6.27 -7.41 -3.59
N TYR A 78 -5.07 -7.27 -3.03
CA TYR A 78 -3.84 -7.62 -3.74
C TYR A 78 -3.80 -9.11 -4.09
N TYR A 79 -4.08 -9.97 -3.11
CA TYR A 79 -4.14 -11.43 -3.32
C TYR A 79 -5.18 -11.80 -4.38
N GLU A 80 -6.37 -11.19 -4.34
CA GLU A 80 -7.42 -11.42 -5.36
C GLU A 80 -6.97 -11.02 -6.77
N LYS A 81 -6.04 -10.07 -6.93
CA LYS A 81 -5.55 -9.60 -8.24
C LYS A 81 -4.34 -10.37 -8.76
N GLU A 82 -3.54 -11.00 -7.90
CA GLU A 82 -2.38 -11.81 -8.31
C GLU A 82 -2.78 -13.26 -8.66
N VAL A 83 -3.90 -13.74 -8.11
CA VAL A 83 -4.37 -15.14 -8.28
C VAL A 83 -5.36 -15.28 -9.45
N ASN A 84 -5.88 -14.18 -9.98
CA ASN A 84 -6.78 -14.13 -11.14
C ASN A 84 -6.08 -13.57 -12.38
#